data_AF-A0A0L1I9Z7-F1
#
_entry.id   AF-A0A0L1I9Z7-F1
#
_cell.length_a   1.000
_cell.length_b   1.000
_cell.length_c   1.000
_cell.angle_alpha   90.00
_cell.angle_beta   90.00
_cell.angle_gamma   90.00
#
_symmetry.space_group_name_H-M   'P 1'
#
loop_
_entity.id
_entity.type
_entity.pdbx_description
1 polymer ?
#
loop_
_entity_poly.entity_id
_entity_poly.type
_entity_poly.pdbx_seq_one_letter_code
_entity_poly.pdbx_strand_id
1 'polypeptide(L)'
;MRPVTRPTVECLLEILVGAGAINTKNGERIPIDIQVGDVVIFNPNDGNKVKYNDKEGLLISNEEVLGKINDSNEINPLNITPLYDRVLIKLINPNVNSDSLIIIPESKNNDKVTDGQVVAIGNGIYDENNQKVPIDLRIDDYIKFSPFSNESCEFTYQNAKYTFVKARYVMAKY
;
A
#
# COMPACT_ATOMS: atom_id res chain seq x y z
N MET A 1 -10.86 32.63 -8.50
CA MET A 1 -10.00 31.45 -8.23
C MET A 1 -10.78 30.51 -7.32
N ARG A 2 -11.12 29.30 -7.79
CA ARG A 2 -11.71 28.29 -6.90
C ARG A 2 -10.59 27.75 -6.01
N PRO A 3 -10.78 27.63 -4.69
CA PRO A 3 -9.79 26.98 -3.84
C PRO A 3 -9.72 25.51 -4.28
N VAL A 4 -8.54 25.06 -4.69
CA VAL A 4 -8.26 23.63 -4.83
C VAL A 4 -8.25 23.10 -3.40
N THR A 5 -9.33 22.45 -3.00
CA THR A 5 -9.37 21.68 -1.76
C THR A 5 -8.25 20.67 -1.81
N ARG A 6 -7.18 20.92 -1.03
CA ARG A 6 -6.16 19.89 -0.75
C ARG A 6 -6.93 18.68 -0.24
N PRO A 7 -6.76 17.48 -0.82
CA PRO A 7 -7.24 16.28 -0.15
C PRO A 7 -6.58 16.27 1.23
N THR A 8 -7.39 16.22 2.28
CA THR A 8 -6.94 16.17 3.67
C THR A 8 -6.23 14.84 3.89
N VAL A 9 -4.95 14.80 3.56
CA VAL A 9 -4.01 13.81 4.07
C VAL A 9 -2.98 14.65 4.80
N GLU A 10 -3.03 14.64 6.13
CA GLU A 10 -2.03 15.30 6.99
C GLU A 10 -0.67 14.58 6.85
N CYS A 11 -0.02 14.74 5.69
CA CYS A 11 1.23 14.08 5.35
C CYS A 11 2.38 15.08 5.31
N LEU A 12 2.68 15.70 6.45
CA LEU A 12 3.97 16.38 6.71
C LEU A 12 4.35 16.09 8.16
N LEU A 13 4.64 14.81 8.44
CA LEU A 13 5.24 14.37 9.69
C LEU A 13 6.75 14.34 9.47
N GLU A 14 7.56 15.03 10.29
CA GLU A 14 9.01 14.85 10.28
C GLU A 14 9.31 13.38 10.64
N ILE A 15 9.70 12.58 9.65
CA ILE A 15 9.96 11.15 9.85
C ILE A 15 11.34 10.98 10.48
N LEU A 16 11.38 10.29 11.61
CA LEU A 16 12.60 9.76 12.19
C LEU A 16 12.70 8.27 11.83
N VAL A 17 13.86 7.85 11.32
CA VAL A 17 14.09 6.48 10.88
C VAL A 17 14.99 5.75 11.88
N GLY A 18 14.55 4.57 12.30
CA GLY A 18 15.31 3.71 13.21
C GLY A 18 16.49 3.02 12.54
N ALA A 19 17.21 2.22 13.32
CA ALA A 19 18.43 1.50 12.90
C ALA A 19 18.20 0.31 11.95
N GLY A 20 16.95 -0.12 11.75
CA GLY A 20 16.60 -1.35 11.03
C GLY A 20 16.35 -2.53 11.97
N ALA A 21 15.56 -3.49 11.50
CA ALA A 21 15.40 -4.78 12.18
C ALA A 21 16.69 -5.59 12.08
N ILE A 22 16.97 -6.43 13.07
CA ILE A 22 18.09 -7.38 13.03
C ILE A 22 17.55 -8.71 12.52
N ASN A 23 18.18 -9.26 11.50
CA ASN A 23 17.92 -10.63 11.08
C ASN A 23 18.45 -11.58 12.17
N THR A 24 17.53 -12.32 12.78
CA THR A 24 17.82 -13.16 13.95
C THR A 24 18.67 -14.39 13.64
N LYS A 25 18.84 -14.74 12.35
CA LYS A 25 19.63 -15.90 11.92
C LYS A 25 21.10 -15.56 11.70
N ASN A 26 21.39 -14.40 11.11
CA ASN A 26 22.76 -14.00 10.76
C ASN A 26 23.30 -12.84 11.62
N GLY A 27 22.45 -12.16 12.40
CA GLY A 27 22.81 -11.02 13.23
C GLY A 27 23.02 -9.71 12.44
N GLU A 28 22.79 -9.71 11.13
CA GLU A 28 22.92 -8.54 10.28
C GLU A 28 21.68 -7.65 10.35
N ARG A 29 21.84 -6.35 10.04
CA ARG A 29 20.71 -5.43 9.96
C ARG A 29 20.03 -5.55 8.60
N ILE A 30 18.71 -5.64 8.63
CA ILE A 30 17.86 -5.52 7.45
C ILE A 30 17.85 -4.04 7.05
N PRO A 31 18.22 -3.69 5.80
CA PRO A 31 18.19 -2.32 5.33
C PRO A 31 16.78 -1.72 5.38
N ILE A 32 16.68 -0.43 5.68
CA ILE A 32 15.43 0.34 5.62
C ILE A 32 15.39 1.12 4.31
N ASP A 33 14.28 1.04 3.58
CA ASP A 33 14.08 1.73 2.29
C ASP A 33 13.47 3.14 2.42
N ILE A 34 13.42 3.65 3.66
CA ILE A 34 12.89 4.97 4.02
C ILE A 34 14.02 5.82 4.60
N GLN A 35 14.03 7.10 4.26
CA GLN A 35 14.99 8.09 4.75
C GLN A 35 14.27 9.26 5.42
N VAL A 36 15.01 9.98 6.28
CA VAL A 36 14.51 11.21 6.89
C VAL A 36 14.17 12.21 5.78
N GLY A 37 12.94 12.73 5.82
CA GLY A 37 12.41 13.65 4.81
C GLY A 37 11.59 13.00 3.70
N ASP A 38 11.55 11.66 3.62
CA ASP A 38 10.59 10.97 2.76
C ASP A 38 9.16 11.29 3.20
N VAL A 39 8.23 11.33 2.25
CA VAL A 39 6.79 11.36 2.53
C VAL A 39 6.27 9.94 2.38
N VAL A 40 5.67 9.39 3.44
CA VAL A 40 5.22 7.99 3.46
C VAL A 40 3.72 7.87 3.63
N ILE A 41 3.18 6.76 3.14
CA ILE A 41 1.80 6.34 3.29
C ILE A 41 1.77 5.22 4.32
N PHE A 42 0.86 5.34 5.29
CA PHE A 42 0.60 4.34 6.33
C PHE A 42 -0.90 4.37 6.64
N ASN A 43 -1.42 3.33 7.29
CA ASN A 43 -2.80 3.33 7.76
C ASN A 43 -2.88 4.15 9.06
N PRO A 44 -3.78 5.16 9.18
CA PRO A 44 -3.88 5.99 10.38
C PRO A 44 -4.17 5.23 11.69
N ASN A 45 -4.66 3.99 11.58
CA ASN A 45 -4.95 3.13 12.71
C ASN A 45 -3.76 2.26 13.14
N ASP A 46 -2.68 2.23 12.35
CA ASP A 46 -1.47 1.47 12.67
C ASP A 46 -0.53 2.32 13.54
N GLY A 47 0.38 1.63 14.24
CA GLY A 47 1.37 2.27 15.11
C GLY A 47 0.87 2.66 16.50
N ASN A 48 1.83 3.12 17.30
CA ASN A 48 1.59 3.57 18.67
C ASN A 48 1.83 5.07 18.80
N LYS A 49 0.88 5.80 19.37
CA LYS A 49 1.07 7.22 19.71
C LYS A 49 2.15 7.34 20.78
N VAL A 50 3.13 8.19 20.52
CA VAL A 50 4.26 8.46 21.40
C VAL A 50 4.40 9.96 21.63
N LYS A 51 4.79 10.36 22.83
CA LYS A 51 5.21 11.73 23.12
C LYS A 51 6.71 11.76 23.35
N TYR A 52 7.41 12.65 22.65
CA TYR A 52 8.83 12.84 22.80
C TYR A 52 9.15 14.34 22.75
N ASN A 53 9.78 14.87 23.80
CA ASN A 53 10.09 16.31 23.95
C ASN A 53 8.87 17.22 23.68
N ASP A 54 7.74 16.92 24.33
CA ASP A 54 6.45 17.63 24.19
C ASP A 54 5.84 17.64 22.77
N LYS A 55 6.43 16.90 21.83
CA LYS A 55 5.87 16.65 20.50
C LYS A 55 5.14 15.31 20.50
N GLU A 56 3.93 15.31 19.97
CA GLU A 56 3.21 14.07 19.67
C GLU A 56 3.71 13.50 18.34
N GLY A 57 3.93 12.19 18.31
CA GLY A 57 4.37 11.46 17.13
C GLY A 57 3.72 10.08 17.08
N LEU A 58 3.92 9.40 15.95
CA LEU A 58 3.46 8.04 15.74
C LEU A 58 4.68 7.14 15.56
N LEU A 59 4.79 6.14 16.43
CA LEU A 59 5.77 5.07 16.29
C LEU A 59 5.16 3.95 15.46
N ILE A 60 5.58 3.85 14.21
CA ILE A 60 5.20 2.76 13.29
C ILE A 60 6.42 1.88 13.02
N SER A 61 6.16 0.58 12.83
CA SER A 61 7.18 -0.32 12.32
C SER A 61 7.44 -0.05 10.84
N ASN A 62 8.64 -0.41 10.38
CA ASN A 62 9.02 -0.26 8.99
C ASN A 62 8.09 -1.03 8.05
N GLU A 63 7.57 -2.19 8.48
CA GLU A 63 6.66 -3.02 7.70
C GLU A 63 5.26 -2.41 7.57
N GLU A 64 4.79 -1.61 8.53
CA GLU A 64 3.48 -0.93 8.49
C GLU A 64 3.47 0.25 7.50
N VAL A 65 4.64 0.68 7.02
CA VAL A 65 4.71 1.68 5.97
C VAL A 65 4.34 1.05 4.62
N LEU A 66 3.32 1.61 3.99
CA LEU A 66 2.72 1.07 2.76
C LEU A 66 3.48 1.48 1.51
N GLY A 67 3.96 2.73 1.48
CA GLY A 67 4.62 3.29 0.31
C GLY A 67 5.25 4.65 0.57
N LYS A 68 6.06 5.11 -0.39
CA LYS A 68 6.64 6.44 -0.46
C LYS A 68 5.99 7.25 -1.58
N ILE A 69 5.90 8.56 -1.39
CA ILE A 69 5.46 9.50 -2.43
C ILE A 69 6.69 10.26 -2.93
N ASN A 70 7.02 10.11 -4.21
CA ASN A 70 8.22 10.70 -4.81
C ASN A 70 8.05 12.18 -5.19
N ASP A 71 6.80 12.65 -5.36
CA ASP A 71 6.49 14.06 -5.65
C ASP A 71 5.50 14.60 -4.62
N SER A 72 5.96 15.56 -3.82
CA SER A 72 5.21 16.13 -2.71
C SER A 72 4.09 17.09 -3.14
N ASN A 73 4.01 17.46 -4.41
CA ASN A 73 3.06 18.47 -4.89
C ASN A 73 1.66 17.90 -5.20
N GLU A 74 1.58 16.65 -5.65
CA GLU A 74 0.32 15.97 -5.94
C GLU A 74 0.44 14.46 -5.67
N ILE A 75 -0.54 13.90 -4.95
CA ILE A 75 -0.64 12.45 -4.75
C ILE A 75 -1.15 11.82 -6.05
N ASN A 76 -0.23 11.48 -6.93
CA ASN A 76 -0.49 10.72 -8.15
C ASN A 76 -0.13 9.24 -7.90
N PRO A 77 -1.02 8.26 -8.17
CA PRO A 77 -0.72 6.83 -8.06
C PRO A 77 0.59 6.39 -8.75
N LEU A 78 1.00 7.07 -9.83
CA LEU A 78 2.24 6.80 -10.56
C LEU A 78 3.50 7.25 -9.80
N ASN A 79 3.37 8.23 -8.90
CA ASN A 79 4.45 8.73 -8.07
C ASN A 79 4.55 8.01 -6.73
N ILE A 80 3.69 7.00 -6.50
CA ILE A 80 3.72 6.16 -5.31
C ILE A 80 4.63 4.97 -5.57
N THR A 81 5.60 4.77 -4.70
CA THR A 81 6.43 3.57 -4.67
C THR A 81 6.01 2.72 -3.47
N PRO A 82 5.29 1.61 -3.67
CA PRO A 82 5.01 0.65 -2.60
C PRO A 82 6.30 0.15 -1.97
N LEU A 83 6.28 -0.17 -0.68
CA LEU A 83 7.45 -0.74 0.00
C LEU A 83 7.32 -2.25 0.16
N TYR A 84 8.45 -2.95 0.20
CA TYR A 84 8.55 -4.40 0.39
C TYR A 84 7.79 -5.20 -0.68
N ASP A 85 7.08 -6.25 -0.27
CA ASP A 85 6.26 -7.10 -1.14
C ASP A 85 4.90 -6.50 -1.49
N ARG A 86 4.69 -5.19 -1.28
CA ARG A 86 3.41 -4.53 -1.57
C ARG A 86 3.29 -4.15 -3.04
N VAL A 87 2.06 -4.14 -3.52
CA VAL A 87 1.68 -3.79 -4.89
C VAL A 87 0.53 -2.81 -4.81
N LEU A 88 0.63 -1.71 -5.53
CA LEU A 88 -0.47 -0.77 -5.69
C LEU A 88 -1.33 -1.23 -6.86
N ILE A 89 -2.62 -1.42 -6.61
CA ILE A 89 -3.57 -1.84 -7.63
C ILE A 89 -4.71 -0.84 -7.77
N LYS A 90 -5.21 -0.71 -8.99
CA LYS A 90 -6.46 -0.02 -9.31
C LYS A 90 -7.58 -1.04 -9.27
N LEU A 91 -8.56 -0.83 -8.39
CA LEU A 91 -9.71 -1.72 -8.25
C LEU A 91 -10.61 -1.64 -9.49
N ILE A 92 -10.97 -2.80 -10.04
CA ILE A 92 -11.90 -2.92 -11.14
C ILE A 92 -13.18 -3.52 -10.55
N ASN A 93 -14.22 -2.70 -10.37
CA ASN A 93 -15.50 -3.21 -9.88
C ASN A 93 -16.10 -4.17 -10.93
N PRO A 94 -16.37 -5.43 -10.60
CA PRO A 94 -17.16 -6.31 -11.45
C PRO A 94 -18.64 -5.97 -11.25
N ASN A 95 -19.08 -4.74 -11.55
CA ASN A 95 -20.50 -4.45 -11.54
C ASN A 95 -21.14 -5.01 -12.81
N VAL A 96 -21.61 -6.25 -12.67
CA VAL A 96 -22.78 -6.88 -13.29
C VAL A 96 -23.16 -6.32 -14.65
N ASN A 97 -22.43 -6.73 -15.69
CA ASN A 97 -22.96 -6.78 -17.05
C ASN A 97 -22.21 -7.86 -17.83
N SER A 98 -22.64 -9.10 -17.65
CA SER A 98 -22.39 -10.16 -18.63
C SER A 98 -23.59 -11.10 -18.61
N ASP A 99 -24.63 -10.76 -19.37
CA ASP A 99 -25.57 -11.68 -20.03
C ASP A 99 -26.06 -12.92 -19.27
N SER A 100 -26.17 -12.88 -17.94
CA SER A 100 -26.69 -13.99 -17.15
C SER A 100 -28.16 -13.74 -16.82
N LEU A 101 -29.05 -14.54 -17.43
CA LEU A 101 -30.52 -14.51 -17.28
C LEU A 101 -31.02 -14.88 -15.87
N ILE A 102 -30.15 -14.91 -14.87
CA ILE A 102 -30.47 -15.30 -13.50
C ILE A 102 -30.28 -14.09 -12.60
N ILE A 103 -31.39 -13.53 -12.15
CA ILE A 103 -31.40 -12.54 -11.05
C ILE A 103 -31.13 -13.30 -9.76
N ILE A 104 -29.96 -13.09 -9.18
CA ILE A 104 -29.69 -13.49 -7.79
C ILE A 104 -30.34 -12.42 -6.90
N PRO A 105 -31.26 -12.79 -5.98
CA PRO A 105 -31.84 -11.82 -5.05
C PRO A 105 -30.74 -11.24 -4.15
N GLU A 106 -30.80 -9.93 -3.87
CA GLU A 106 -29.85 -9.22 -3.01
C GLU A 106 -29.88 -9.78 -1.58
N SER A 107 -29.16 -10.87 -1.34
CA SER A 107 -28.90 -11.41 -0.02
C SER A 107 -27.41 -11.55 0.17
N LYS A 108 -26.87 -10.57 0.88
CA LYS A 108 -25.58 -10.59 1.58
C LYS A 108 -24.43 -11.21 0.79
N ASN A 109 -23.77 -10.40 -0.02
CA ASN A 109 -22.32 -10.53 -0.13
C ASN A 109 -21.72 -9.13 -0.05
N ASN A 110 -20.91 -8.90 0.98
CA ASN A 110 -19.85 -7.91 0.89
C ASN A 110 -18.84 -8.46 -0.13
N ASP A 111 -19.21 -8.52 -1.41
CA ASP A 111 -18.30 -8.86 -2.51
C ASP A 111 -17.34 -7.69 -2.63
N LYS A 112 -16.38 -7.64 -1.69
CA LYS A 112 -15.23 -6.77 -1.76
C LYS A 112 -14.60 -7.02 -3.13
N VAL A 113 -14.35 -5.95 -3.85
CA VAL A 113 -13.74 -6.01 -5.18
C VAL A 113 -12.43 -6.78 -5.06
N THR A 114 -12.34 -7.92 -5.77
CA THR A 114 -11.17 -8.81 -5.72
C THR A 114 -10.35 -8.78 -7.01
N ASP A 115 -10.78 -7.98 -7.99
CA ASP A 115 -10.11 -7.85 -9.28
C ASP A 115 -9.50 -6.45 -9.40
N GLY A 116 -8.31 -6.37 -9.98
CA GLY A 116 -7.60 -5.10 -10.12
C GLY A 116 -6.46 -5.16 -11.13
N GLN A 117 -6.02 -3.98 -11.55
CA GLN A 117 -4.87 -3.79 -12.43
C GLN A 117 -3.68 -3.28 -11.61
N VAL A 118 -2.49 -3.85 -11.83
CA VAL A 118 -1.27 -3.41 -11.16
C VAL A 118 -0.81 -2.06 -11.69
N VAL A 119 -0.58 -1.10 -10.78
CA VAL A 119 -0.16 0.28 -11.10
C VAL A 119 1.30 0.50 -10.70
N ALA A 120 1.71 -0.01 -9.53
CA ALA A 120 3.09 0.09 -9.05
C ALA A 120 3.45 -1.14 -8.22
N ILE A 121 4.73 -1.49 -8.23
CA ILE A 121 5.26 -2.69 -7.58
C ILE A 121 6.34 -2.28 -6.59
N GLY A 122 6.29 -2.88 -5.40
CA GLY A 122 7.31 -2.70 -4.39
C GLY A 122 8.63 -3.34 -4.76
N ASN A 123 9.66 -2.98 -4.01
CA ASN A 123 11.02 -3.42 -4.25
C ASN A 123 11.31 -4.85 -3.77
N GLY A 124 10.37 -5.51 -3.09
CA GLY A 124 10.51 -6.85 -2.55
C GLY A 124 11.02 -6.89 -1.10
N ILE A 125 10.81 -8.04 -0.46
CA ILE A 125 11.33 -8.29 0.90
C ILE A 125 12.80 -8.70 0.86
N TYR A 126 13.53 -8.41 1.93
CA TYR A 126 14.90 -8.90 2.10
C TYR A 126 14.88 -10.37 2.53
N ASP A 127 15.71 -11.18 1.89
CA ASP A 127 15.97 -12.57 2.27
C ASP A 127 17.00 -12.66 3.41
N GLU A 128 17.40 -13.88 3.74
CA GLU A 128 18.39 -14.14 4.79
C GLU A 128 19.79 -13.60 4.48
N ASN A 129 20.08 -13.26 3.23
CA ASN A 129 21.34 -12.72 2.76
C ASN A 129 21.27 -11.22 2.49
N ASN A 130 20.22 -10.54 2.98
CA ASN A 130 19.95 -9.13 2.70
C ASN A 130 19.80 -8.82 1.20
N GLN A 131 19.38 -9.80 0.40
CA GLN A 131 19.06 -9.63 -1.01
C GLN A 131 17.54 -9.48 -1.18
N LYS A 132 17.12 -8.64 -2.12
CA LYS A 132 15.70 -8.42 -2.38
C LYS A 132 15.13 -9.61 -3.17
N VAL A 133 14.08 -10.22 -2.63
CA VAL A 133 13.29 -11.22 -3.33
C VAL A 133 12.41 -10.50 -4.37
N PRO A 134 12.59 -10.77 -5.67
CA PRO A 134 11.81 -10.10 -6.70
C PRO A 134 10.33 -10.52 -6.63
N ILE A 135 9.45 -9.56 -6.92
CA ILE A 135 8.02 -9.80 -7.04
C ILE A 135 7.72 -10.26 -8.48
N ASP A 136 7.06 -11.41 -8.66
CA ASP A 136 6.68 -11.94 -9.99
C ASP A 136 5.39 -11.31 -10.53
N LEU A 137 5.39 -9.98 -10.61
CA LEU A 137 4.32 -9.16 -11.19
C LEU A 137 4.92 -8.10 -12.10
N ARG A 138 4.11 -7.59 -13.03
CA ARG A 138 4.46 -6.48 -13.90
C ARG A 138 3.42 -5.37 -13.79
N ILE A 139 3.86 -4.15 -14.07
CA ILE A 139 2.95 -3.01 -14.22
C ILE A 139 1.97 -3.35 -15.35
N ASP A 140 0.71 -2.99 -15.16
CA ASP A 140 -0.43 -3.28 -16.03
C ASP A 140 -0.93 -4.74 -16.03
N ASP A 141 -0.36 -5.65 -15.24
CA ASP A 141 -0.94 -7.00 -15.06
C ASP A 141 -2.35 -6.91 -14.45
N TYR A 142 -3.28 -7.72 -14.97
CA TYR A 142 -4.57 -7.92 -14.32
C TYR A 142 -4.46 -9.07 -13.32
N ILE A 143 -4.95 -8.83 -12.11
CA ILE A 143 -4.83 -9.79 -11.03
C ILE A 143 -6.14 -9.98 -10.29
N LYS A 144 -6.29 -11.18 -9.72
CA LYS A 144 -7.26 -11.46 -8.68
C LYS A 144 -6.55 -11.57 -7.34
N PHE A 145 -7.07 -10.94 -6.29
CA PHE A 145 -6.46 -10.93 -4.97
C PHE A 145 -7.48 -11.18 -3.85
N SER A 146 -6.98 -11.64 -2.70
CA SER A 146 -7.82 -11.87 -1.52
C SER A 146 -8.17 -10.55 -0.81
N PRO A 147 -9.44 -10.31 -0.45
CA PRO A 147 -9.88 -9.06 0.18
C PRO A 147 -9.65 -9.04 1.71
N PHE A 148 -8.99 -10.07 2.26
CA PHE A 148 -8.75 -10.26 3.69
C PHE A 148 -7.32 -9.93 4.13
N SER A 149 -6.60 -9.09 3.38
CA SER A 149 -5.35 -8.54 3.91
C SER A 149 -5.68 -7.49 4.96
N ASN A 150 -5.22 -7.69 6.19
CA ASN A 150 -5.41 -6.76 7.33
C ASN A 150 -4.73 -5.38 7.13
N GLU A 151 -4.30 -5.04 5.91
CA GLU A 151 -3.42 -3.91 5.58
C GLU A 151 -3.88 -3.15 4.32
N SER A 152 -5.10 -3.41 3.82
CA SER A 152 -5.59 -2.74 2.61
C SER A 152 -6.00 -1.30 2.92
N CYS A 153 -5.11 -0.34 2.64
CA CYS A 153 -5.45 1.08 2.61
C CYS A 153 -6.07 1.42 1.25
N GLU A 154 -7.37 1.75 1.25
CA GLU A 154 -8.08 2.20 0.05
C GLU A 154 -8.08 3.73 -0.04
N PHE A 155 -7.81 4.26 -1.23
CA PHE A 155 -7.96 5.68 -1.52
C PHE A 155 -8.56 5.88 -2.91
N THR A 156 -9.14 7.07 -3.14
CA THR A 156 -9.77 7.42 -4.43
C THR A 156 -8.99 8.54 -5.10
N TYR A 157 -8.64 8.34 -6.37
CA TYR A 157 -8.01 9.34 -7.23
C TYR A 157 -8.73 9.36 -8.59
N GLN A 158 -9.18 10.53 -9.05
CA GLN A 158 -9.90 10.70 -10.32
C GLN A 158 -11.07 9.70 -10.54
N ASN A 159 -11.90 9.48 -9.51
CA ASN A 159 -13.01 8.51 -9.49
C ASN A 159 -12.61 7.02 -9.64
N ALA A 160 -11.32 6.71 -9.62
CA ALA A 160 -10.83 5.33 -9.52
C ALA A 160 -10.39 5.05 -8.08
N LYS A 161 -10.70 3.84 -7.59
CA LYS A 161 -10.23 3.36 -6.29
C LYS A 161 -8.92 2.62 -6.46
N TYR A 162 -8.01 2.85 -5.53
CA TYR A 162 -6.72 2.19 -5.46
C TYR A 162 -6.54 1.55 -4.09
N THR A 163 -5.80 0.46 -4.02
CA THR A 163 -5.47 -0.20 -2.75
C THR A 163 -4.08 -0.83 -2.79
N PHE A 164 -3.48 -0.98 -1.61
CA PHE A 164 -2.23 -1.72 -1.45
C PHE A 164 -2.53 -3.18 -1.11
N VAL A 165 -1.87 -4.09 -1.79
CA VAL A 165 -2.00 -5.54 -1.59
C VAL A 165 -0.60 -6.15 -1.51
N LYS A 166 -0.36 -7.04 -0.54
CA LYS A 166 0.88 -7.83 -0.53
C LYS A 166 0.85 -8.85 -1.66
N ALA A 167 1.97 -9.01 -2.37
CA ALA A 167 2.11 -9.93 -3.51
C ALA A 167 1.67 -11.35 -3.16
N ARG A 168 1.89 -11.81 -1.92
CA ARG A 168 1.44 -13.12 -1.42
C ARG A 168 -0.08 -13.34 -1.42
N TYR A 169 -0.88 -12.27 -1.48
CA TYR A 169 -2.34 -12.33 -1.54
C TYR A 169 -2.88 -12.28 -2.97
N VAL A 170 -2.01 -12.17 -3.97
CA VAL A 170 -2.38 -12.31 -5.38
C VAL A 170 -2.60 -13.79 -5.67
N MET A 171 -3.82 -14.11 -6.08
CA MET A 171 -4.30 -15.48 -6.33
C MET A 171 -4.11 -15.89 -7.79
N ALA A 172 -4.20 -14.95 -8.72
CA ALA A 172 -4.04 -15.19 -10.15
C ALA A 172 -3.57 -13.91 -10.85
N LYS A 173 -2.84 -14.08 -11.96
CA LYS A 173 -2.57 -13.05 -12.97
C LYS A 173 -3.09 -13.52 -14.32
N TYR A 174 -3.70 -12.63 -15.11
CA TYR A 174 -4.33 -12.96 -16.39
C TYR A 174 -4.20 -11.84 -17.41
#